data_AF-A0AAD9WVC5-F1
#
_entry.id   AF-A0AAD9WVC5-F1
#
_cell.length_a   1.000
_cell.length_b   1.000
_cell.length_c   1.000
_cell.angle_alpha   90.00
_cell.angle_beta   90.00
_cell.angle_gamma   90.00
#
_symmetry.space_group_name_H-M   'P 1'
#
loop_
_entity.id
_entity.type
_entity.pdbx_description
1 polymer ?
#
loop_
_entity_poly.entity_id
_entity_poly.type
_entity_poly.pdbx_seq_one_letter_code
_entity_poly.pdbx_strand_id
1 'polypeptide(L)'
;MSDRQKGVIGALKMYWPKASVRFCARHIYANFSTKYSGQKMRKLFWKASKTGDKYEFKKSLQDIGSIHPQAMAYLAAIEPCHWSRHAFDNSIKCDHVTNNMTEAFNNMLKDFRARTYLGLMEYIRRMVMSRFQLRKEECSKWGNGIPPTVNKKIKENSVECRILRTLHSGQGKYEMLGMNRAYTANLNDKTCECGQMQVSGVPCCHALAGIRHHFGVNGSQCTLEEYIDPALSNAAYLRTYDCMIRPIPDLCVWGDHVGAPIQPPPLKRKPGRPKLLRKRESTEKPKAARSGSVVCGKCRLPGHNSRTCKAEGSSVETKKTSKKNPVVTEDESAASSSKSSKKRQRLQ
;
A
#
# COMPACT_ATOMS: atom_id res chain seq x y z
N MET A 1 10.00 -1.03 -1.00
CA MET A 1 9.52 0.22 -1.64
C MET A 1 9.54 1.35 -0.62
N SER A 2 9.95 2.57 -1.00
CA SER A 2 10.09 3.72 -0.09
C SER A 2 9.80 5.07 -0.76
N ASP A 3 9.63 6.11 0.04
CA ASP A 3 9.36 7.49 -0.38
C ASP A 3 10.66 8.28 -0.63
N ARG A 4 11.76 7.56 -0.92
CA ARG A 4 13.12 8.09 -1.16
C ARG A 4 13.76 8.80 0.04
N GLN A 5 13.41 8.41 1.26
CA GLN A 5 14.07 8.96 2.45
C GLN A 5 15.54 8.51 2.51
N LYS A 6 16.47 9.48 2.51
CA LYS A 6 17.93 9.23 2.47
C LYS A 6 18.41 8.26 3.56
N GLY A 7 17.91 8.42 4.79
CA GLY A 7 18.27 7.54 5.91
C GLY A 7 17.86 6.08 5.71
N VAL A 8 16.68 5.85 5.12
CA VAL A 8 16.19 4.48 4.85
C VAL A 8 17.03 3.81 3.76
N ILE A 9 17.37 4.54 2.70
CA ILE A 9 18.20 3.99 1.60
C ILE A 9 19.61 3.61 2.13
N GLY A 10 20.22 4.47 2.95
CA GLY A 10 21.51 4.19 3.58
C GLY A 10 21.46 2.94 4.48
N ALA A 11 20.44 2.83 5.32
CA ALA A 11 20.24 1.65 6.18
C ALA A 11 20.01 0.37 5.38
N LEU A 12 19.21 0.42 4.30
CA LEU A 12 19.01 -0.74 3.42
C LEU A 12 20.32 -1.21 2.80
N LYS A 13 21.16 -0.30 2.33
CA LYS A 13 22.47 -0.66 1.77
C LYS A 13 23.39 -1.32 2.81
N MET A 14 23.31 -0.89 4.07
CA MET A 14 24.12 -1.41 5.16
C MET A 14 23.65 -2.79 5.65
N TYR A 15 22.35 -2.95 5.89
CA TYR A 15 21.82 -4.15 6.56
C TYR A 15 21.17 -5.16 5.61
N TRP A 16 20.73 -4.73 4.42
CA TRP A 16 20.11 -5.59 3.40
C TRP A 16 20.63 -5.27 1.98
N PRO A 17 21.95 -5.46 1.72
CA PRO A 17 22.58 -5.07 0.46
C PRO A 17 22.00 -5.78 -0.78
N LYS A 18 21.38 -6.96 -0.59
CA LYS A 18 20.73 -7.74 -1.66
C LYS A 18 19.27 -7.32 -1.92
N ALA A 19 18.71 -6.39 -1.14
CA ALA A 19 17.30 -6.00 -1.30
C ALA A 19 17.10 -5.09 -2.53
N SER A 20 16.13 -5.46 -3.36
CA SER A 20 15.71 -4.59 -4.46
C SER A 20 15.07 -3.30 -3.93
N VAL A 21 15.62 -2.16 -4.34
CA VAL A 21 15.11 -0.84 -3.94
C VAL A 21 14.14 -0.33 -4.99
N ARG A 22 12.92 -0.02 -4.55
CA ARG A 22 11.89 0.62 -5.38
C ARG A 22 11.38 1.89 -4.71
N PHE A 23 11.08 2.91 -5.50
CA PHE A 23 10.49 4.16 -5.09
C PHE A 23 9.00 4.15 -5.39
N CYS A 24 8.23 4.72 -4.47
CA CYS A 24 6.80 4.87 -4.67
C CYS A 24 6.53 5.82 -5.85
N ALA A 25 5.95 5.32 -6.93
CA ALA A 25 5.61 6.11 -8.11
C ALA A 25 4.62 7.24 -7.77
N ARG A 26 3.77 7.07 -6.75
CA ARG A 26 2.88 8.12 -6.25
C ARG A 26 3.67 9.31 -5.68
N HIS A 27 4.74 9.07 -4.92
CA HIS A 27 5.59 10.13 -4.36
C HIS A 27 6.46 10.78 -5.43
N ILE A 28 6.94 10.00 -6.41
CA ILE A 28 7.61 10.57 -7.60
C ILE A 28 6.64 11.49 -8.34
N TYR A 29 5.40 11.03 -8.57
CA TYR A 29 4.37 11.83 -9.23
C TYR A 29 4.01 13.08 -8.45
N ALA A 30 3.88 13.00 -7.11
CA ALA A 30 3.57 14.16 -6.28
C ALA A 30 4.62 15.26 -6.49
N ASN A 31 5.91 14.92 -6.42
CA ASN A 31 7.00 15.86 -6.69
C ASN A 31 7.00 16.34 -8.15
N PHE A 32 6.81 15.43 -9.11
CA PHE A 32 6.75 15.74 -10.53
C PHE A 32 5.64 16.74 -10.86
N SER A 33 4.45 16.52 -10.31
CA SER A 33 3.24 17.31 -10.58
C SER A 33 3.28 18.74 -10.03
N THR A 34 4.21 19.03 -9.11
CA THR A 34 4.42 20.40 -8.61
C THR A 34 4.99 21.31 -9.70
N LYS A 35 5.79 20.77 -10.62
CA LYS A 35 6.39 21.50 -11.75
C LYS A 35 5.69 21.19 -13.07
N TYR A 36 5.23 19.94 -13.24
CA TYR A 36 4.70 19.42 -14.49
C TYR A 36 3.28 18.88 -14.27
N SER A 37 2.35 19.81 -14.04
CA SER A 37 0.95 19.48 -13.75
C SER A 37 0.15 19.20 -15.04
N GLY A 38 -1.07 18.66 -14.89
CA GLY A 38 -2.00 18.43 -16.00
C GLY A 38 -2.39 16.97 -16.19
N GLN A 39 -3.62 16.74 -16.69
CA GLN A 39 -4.17 15.38 -16.87
C GLN A 39 -3.39 14.57 -17.91
N LYS A 40 -2.89 15.21 -18.97
CA LYS A 40 -2.06 14.54 -19.99
C LYS A 40 -0.74 14.05 -19.39
N MET A 41 -0.03 14.91 -18.66
CA MET A 41 1.21 14.56 -17.94
C MET A 41 0.98 13.43 -16.92
N ARG A 42 -0.14 13.50 -16.19
CA ARG A 42 -0.55 12.44 -15.27
C ARG A 42 -0.71 11.09 -15.98
N LYS A 43 -1.47 11.06 -17.08
CA LYS A 43 -1.71 9.82 -17.85
C LYS A 43 -0.40 9.23 -18.36
N LEU A 44 0.48 10.05 -18.94
CA LEU A 44 1.77 9.60 -19.47
C LEU A 44 2.71 9.10 -18.38
N PHE A 45 2.81 9.82 -17.24
CA PHE A 45 3.61 9.36 -16.10
C PHE A 45 3.15 7.98 -15.60
N TRP A 46 1.84 7.80 -15.40
CA TRP A 46 1.32 6.53 -14.93
C TRP A 46 1.49 5.42 -15.97
N LYS A 47 1.36 5.73 -17.26
CA LYS A 47 1.68 4.80 -18.35
C LYS A 47 3.15 4.35 -18.29
N ALA A 48 4.09 5.28 -18.17
CA ALA A 48 5.51 4.99 -18.04
C ALA A 48 5.84 4.17 -16.77
N SER A 49 5.19 4.45 -15.63
CA SER A 49 5.44 3.70 -14.39
C SER A 49 4.88 2.27 -14.43
N LYS A 50 3.73 2.05 -15.09
CA LYS A 50 2.95 0.80 -15.05
C LYS A 50 3.18 -0.14 -16.23
N THR A 51 3.89 0.30 -17.27
CA THR A 51 4.23 -0.56 -18.40
C THR A 51 5.32 -1.56 -18.01
N GLY A 52 5.15 -2.81 -18.42
CA GLY A 52 6.17 -3.86 -18.38
C GLY A 52 7.04 -3.88 -19.65
N ASP A 53 6.63 -3.16 -20.70
CA ASP A 53 7.34 -3.09 -21.98
C ASP A 53 8.28 -1.87 -22.01
N LYS A 54 9.55 -2.12 -22.31
CA LYS A 54 10.62 -1.13 -22.46
C LYS A 54 10.34 -0.17 -23.63
N TYR A 55 9.73 -0.64 -24.71
CA TYR A 55 9.34 0.21 -25.84
C TYR A 55 8.26 1.21 -25.42
N GLU A 56 7.17 0.75 -24.82
CA GLU A 56 6.10 1.62 -24.33
C GLU A 56 6.59 2.60 -23.24
N PHE A 57 7.58 2.20 -22.44
CA PHE A 57 8.24 3.10 -21.50
C PHE A 57 8.96 4.24 -22.22
N LYS A 58 9.83 3.92 -23.18
CA LYS A 58 10.57 4.92 -23.97
C LYS A 58 9.62 5.85 -24.72
N LYS A 59 8.60 5.29 -25.36
CA LYS A 59 7.54 6.07 -26.04
C LYS A 59 6.84 7.02 -25.08
N SER A 60 6.44 6.55 -23.89
CA SER A 60 5.79 7.40 -22.88
C SER A 60 6.71 8.52 -22.37
N LEU A 61 8.03 8.28 -22.25
CA LEU A 61 9.00 9.33 -21.91
C LEU A 61 9.20 10.34 -23.04
N GLN A 62 9.23 9.88 -24.30
CA GLN A 62 9.27 10.77 -25.46
C GLN A 62 8.02 11.64 -25.55
N ASP A 63 6.83 11.06 -25.36
CA ASP A 63 5.56 11.79 -25.33
C ASP A 63 5.54 12.87 -24.22
N ILE A 64 6.18 12.60 -23.08
CA ILE A 64 6.40 13.59 -22.00
C ILE A 64 7.38 14.68 -22.47
N GLY A 65 8.48 14.30 -23.11
CA GLY A 65 9.50 15.21 -23.63
C GLY A 65 8.97 16.16 -24.69
N SER A 66 8.07 15.68 -25.56
CA SER A 66 7.39 16.52 -26.58
C SER A 66 6.49 17.58 -25.97
N ILE A 67 6.00 17.40 -24.75
CA ILE A 67 5.24 18.42 -24.02
C ILE A 67 6.20 19.32 -23.22
N HIS A 68 7.15 18.71 -22.51
CA HIS A 68 8.10 19.41 -21.67
C HIS A 68 9.44 18.64 -21.61
N PRO A 69 10.48 19.08 -22.34
CA PRO A 69 11.77 18.37 -22.38
C PRO A 69 12.42 18.18 -21.00
N GLN A 70 12.33 19.20 -20.14
CA GLN A 70 12.84 19.16 -18.77
C GLN A 70 12.08 18.15 -17.89
N ALA A 71 10.81 17.85 -18.18
CA ALA A 71 10.06 16.82 -17.47
C ALA A 71 10.58 15.42 -17.81
N MET A 72 10.95 15.18 -19.08
CA MET A 72 11.62 13.94 -19.49
C MET A 72 12.98 13.83 -18.81
N ALA A 73 13.79 14.89 -18.82
CA ALA A 73 15.10 14.90 -18.14
C ALA A 73 14.98 14.62 -16.63
N TYR A 74 13.98 15.20 -15.97
CA TYR A 74 13.70 14.92 -14.55
C TYR A 74 13.42 13.44 -14.27
N LEU A 75 12.62 12.79 -15.11
CA LEU A 75 12.30 11.37 -14.95
C LEU A 75 13.46 10.46 -15.36
N ALA A 76 14.23 10.83 -16.39
CA ALA A 76 15.41 10.10 -16.84
C ALA A 76 16.53 10.10 -15.79
N ALA A 77 16.59 11.12 -14.94
CA ALA A 77 17.53 11.17 -13.80
C ALA A 77 17.20 10.15 -12.68
N ILE A 78 16.03 9.50 -12.73
CA ILE A 78 15.66 8.43 -11.79
C ILE A 78 15.77 7.10 -12.53
N GLU A 79 16.69 6.24 -12.08
CA GLU A 79 16.90 4.93 -12.70
C GLU A 79 15.58 4.15 -12.82
N PRO A 80 15.23 3.62 -14.00
CA PRO A 80 13.93 3.00 -14.22
C PRO A 80 13.63 1.81 -13.31
N CYS A 81 14.66 1.05 -12.89
CA CYS A 81 14.54 -0.10 -11.99
C CYS A 81 13.87 0.28 -10.65
N HIS A 82 13.95 1.55 -10.26
CA HIS A 82 13.34 2.03 -9.04
C HIS A 82 11.86 2.37 -9.19
N TRP A 83 11.32 2.66 -10.37
CA TRP A 83 9.96 3.25 -10.47
C TRP A 83 9.10 2.78 -11.64
N SER A 84 9.65 2.04 -12.60
CA SER A 84 8.91 1.52 -13.76
C SER A 84 8.98 -0.01 -13.81
N ARG A 85 7.82 -0.65 -14.02
CA ARG A 85 7.70 -2.11 -14.01
C ARG A 85 8.58 -2.80 -15.04
N HIS A 86 8.80 -2.21 -16.21
CA HIS A 86 9.62 -2.81 -17.26
C HIS A 86 11.08 -3.10 -16.84
N ALA A 87 11.57 -2.40 -15.81
CA ALA A 87 12.92 -2.53 -15.29
C ALA A 87 12.97 -3.15 -13.90
N PHE A 88 11.84 -3.65 -13.38
CA PHE A 88 11.83 -4.36 -12.10
C PHE A 88 12.53 -5.71 -12.23
N ASP A 89 13.16 -6.13 -11.13
CA ASP A 89 13.72 -7.45 -11.01
C ASP A 89 12.61 -8.51 -11.14
N ASN A 90 12.73 -9.34 -12.19
CA ASN A 90 11.78 -10.38 -12.53
C ASN A 90 11.83 -11.58 -11.57
N SER A 91 12.85 -11.71 -10.73
CA SER A 91 12.85 -12.72 -9.65
C SER A 91 11.83 -12.40 -8.55
N ILE A 92 11.46 -11.12 -8.41
CA ILE A 92 10.49 -10.64 -7.42
C ILE A 92 9.15 -10.40 -8.12
N LYS A 93 8.23 -11.37 -8.00
CA LYS A 93 6.89 -11.35 -8.62
C LYS A 93 5.94 -10.34 -7.97
N CYS A 94 6.25 -9.07 -8.17
CA CYS A 94 5.52 -7.94 -7.61
C CYS A 94 5.49 -6.81 -8.63
N ASP A 95 4.30 -6.52 -9.15
CA ASP A 95 4.04 -5.44 -10.09
C ASP A 95 3.53 -4.16 -9.39
N HIS A 96 3.59 -4.09 -8.07
CA HIS A 96 3.21 -2.88 -7.35
C HIS A 96 4.20 -1.75 -7.62
N VAL A 97 3.66 -0.57 -7.91
CA VAL A 97 4.41 0.68 -8.11
C VAL A 97 4.09 1.73 -7.03
N THR A 98 3.15 1.45 -6.13
CA THR A 98 2.75 2.36 -5.04
C THR A 98 2.92 1.71 -3.68
N ASN A 99 3.15 2.55 -2.68
CA ASN A 99 3.49 2.15 -1.33
C ASN A 99 2.25 1.91 -0.43
N ASN A 100 1.14 1.46 -1.04
CA ASN A 100 -0.15 1.33 -0.35
C ASN A 100 -0.08 0.39 0.86
N MET A 101 0.77 -0.65 0.81
CA MET A 101 0.95 -1.59 1.92
C MET A 101 1.50 -0.91 3.18
N THR A 102 2.50 -0.05 3.04
CA THR A 102 3.06 0.66 4.20
C THR A 102 2.12 1.75 4.68
N GLU A 103 1.37 2.40 3.80
CA GLU A 103 0.34 3.37 4.19
C GLU A 103 -0.77 2.69 5.01
N ALA A 104 -1.24 1.51 4.58
CA ALA A 104 -2.23 0.72 5.31
C ALA A 104 -1.69 0.31 6.70
N PHE A 105 -0.46 -0.19 6.76
CA PHE A 105 0.20 -0.52 8.03
C PHE A 105 0.35 0.71 8.93
N ASN A 106 0.78 1.83 8.36
CA ASN A 106 0.92 3.09 9.09
C ASN A 106 -0.41 3.62 9.60
N ASN A 107 -1.51 3.38 8.90
CA ASN A 107 -2.85 3.74 9.35
C ASN A 107 -3.30 2.87 10.52
N MET A 108 -3.01 1.56 10.51
CA MET A 108 -3.32 0.68 11.65
C MET A 108 -2.60 1.13 12.94
N LEU A 109 -1.35 1.59 12.83
CA LEU A 109 -0.57 2.03 13.99
C LEU A 109 -0.95 3.40 14.54
N LYS A 110 -1.84 4.15 13.88
CA LYS A 110 -2.03 5.58 14.11
C LYS A 110 -2.34 5.92 15.58
N ASP A 111 -3.22 5.16 16.22
CA ASP A 111 -3.64 5.42 17.61
C ASP A 111 -2.67 4.82 18.64
N PHE A 112 -1.77 3.94 18.20
CA PHE A 112 -0.77 3.28 19.04
C PHE A 112 0.58 3.99 19.02
N ARG A 113 0.83 4.88 18.05
CA ARG A 113 2.08 5.68 17.97
C ARG A 113 2.31 6.61 19.15
N ALA A 114 1.26 7.00 19.86
CA ALA A 114 1.35 7.86 21.03
C ALA A 114 1.49 7.07 22.35
N ARG A 115 1.46 5.73 22.30
CA ARG A 115 1.61 4.87 23.47
C ARG A 115 3.09 4.62 23.80
N THR A 116 3.34 4.00 24.94
CA THR A 116 4.68 3.51 25.31
C THR A 116 5.22 2.54 24.25
N TYR A 117 6.54 2.43 24.14
CA TYR A 117 7.17 1.46 23.23
C TYR A 117 6.63 0.05 23.46
N LEU A 118 6.49 -0.36 24.73
CA LEU A 118 5.91 -1.65 25.10
C LEU A 118 4.48 -1.79 24.57
N GLY A 119 3.62 -0.79 24.77
CA GLY A 119 2.24 -0.83 24.29
C GLY A 119 2.12 -0.88 22.76
N LEU A 120 3.03 -0.22 22.04
CA LEU A 120 3.11 -0.30 20.58
C LEU A 120 3.56 -1.68 20.11
N MET A 121 4.62 -2.24 20.71
CA MET A 121 5.15 -3.56 20.36
C MET A 121 4.13 -4.66 20.66
N GLU A 122 3.43 -4.55 21.78
CA GLU A 122 2.38 -5.51 22.16
C GLU A 122 1.19 -5.46 21.20
N TYR A 123 0.78 -4.26 20.77
CA TYR A 123 -0.22 -4.12 19.71
C TYR A 123 0.24 -4.77 18.40
N ILE A 124 1.48 -4.50 17.95
CA ILE A 124 2.04 -5.09 16.73
C ILE A 124 2.04 -6.61 16.83
N ARG A 125 2.51 -7.17 17.96
CA ARG A 125 2.54 -8.61 18.21
C ARG A 125 1.16 -9.23 18.09
N ARG A 126 0.17 -8.71 18.83
CA ARG A 126 -1.22 -9.22 18.81
C ARG A 126 -1.86 -9.07 17.43
N MET A 127 -1.65 -7.93 16.77
CA MET A 127 -2.18 -7.67 15.42
C MET A 127 -1.59 -8.65 14.39
N VAL A 128 -0.28 -8.87 14.39
CA VAL A 128 0.37 -9.82 13.47
C VAL A 128 -0.07 -11.25 13.79
N MET A 129 -0.11 -11.64 15.06
CA MET A 129 -0.59 -12.95 15.52
C MET A 129 -1.99 -13.26 15.00
N SER A 130 -2.98 -12.39 15.28
CA SER A 130 -4.35 -12.59 14.81
C SER A 130 -4.47 -12.57 13.29
N ARG A 131 -3.69 -11.72 12.60
CA ARG A 131 -3.69 -11.68 11.13
C ARG A 131 -3.11 -12.94 10.50
N PHE A 132 -2.02 -13.48 11.04
CA PHE A 132 -1.39 -14.70 10.52
C PHE A 132 -2.36 -15.88 10.58
N GLN A 133 -3.02 -16.06 11.74
CA GLN A 133 -4.04 -17.10 11.90
C GLN A 133 -5.21 -16.90 10.91
N LEU A 134 -5.76 -15.69 10.83
CA LEU A 134 -6.86 -15.39 9.89
C LEU A 134 -6.47 -15.69 8.44
N ARG A 135 -5.26 -15.31 8.02
CA ARG A 135 -4.78 -15.59 6.65
C ARG A 135 -4.62 -17.09 6.39
N LYS A 136 -4.09 -17.84 7.35
CA LYS A 136 -3.97 -19.30 7.22
C LYS A 136 -5.34 -19.96 7.07
N GLU A 137 -6.31 -19.60 7.91
CA GLU A 137 -7.69 -20.08 7.82
C GLU A 137 -8.41 -19.68 6.53
N GLU A 138 -8.20 -18.45 6.05
CA GLU A 138 -8.71 -18.00 4.75
C GLU A 138 -8.17 -18.88 3.62
N CYS A 139 -6.87 -19.19 3.63
CA CYS A 139 -6.24 -20.01 2.61
C CYS A 139 -6.74 -21.46 2.61
N SER A 140 -7.04 -22.04 3.79
CA SER A 140 -7.61 -23.38 3.90
C SER A 140 -8.99 -23.51 3.24
N LYS A 141 -9.69 -22.40 3.03
CA LYS A 141 -11.01 -22.36 2.36
C LYS A 141 -10.91 -22.26 0.84
N TRP A 142 -9.70 -22.13 0.27
CA TRP A 142 -9.52 -21.98 -1.17
C TRP A 142 -9.45 -23.34 -1.87
N GLY A 143 -10.38 -23.62 -2.78
CA GLY A 143 -10.43 -24.91 -3.49
C GLY A 143 -9.47 -25.05 -4.68
N ASN A 144 -9.33 -24.01 -5.51
CA ASN A 144 -8.85 -24.17 -6.89
C ASN A 144 -7.32 -24.09 -7.07
N GLY A 145 -6.50 -24.32 -6.04
CA GLY A 145 -5.03 -24.22 -6.12
C GLY A 145 -4.44 -22.81 -6.38
N ILE A 146 -5.25 -21.89 -6.92
CA ILE A 146 -4.93 -20.51 -7.27
C ILE A 146 -5.54 -19.56 -6.24
N PRO A 147 -4.76 -18.65 -5.63
CA PRO A 147 -5.29 -17.65 -4.71
C PRO A 147 -6.35 -16.75 -5.36
N PRO A 148 -7.41 -16.34 -4.63
CA PRO A 148 -8.50 -15.54 -5.18
C PRO A 148 -8.05 -14.23 -5.86
N THR A 149 -7.03 -13.56 -5.33
CA THR A 149 -6.49 -12.32 -5.91
C THR A 149 -5.79 -12.58 -7.26
N VAL A 150 -5.08 -13.71 -7.38
CA VAL A 150 -4.43 -14.13 -8.63
C VAL A 150 -5.49 -14.52 -9.65
N ASN A 151 -6.49 -15.32 -9.25
CA ASN A 151 -7.61 -15.72 -10.10
C ASN A 151 -8.40 -14.50 -10.60
N LYS A 152 -8.63 -13.49 -9.74
CA LYS A 152 -9.25 -12.22 -10.15
C LYS A 152 -8.47 -11.55 -11.28
N LYS A 153 -7.14 -11.44 -11.14
CA LYS A 153 -6.27 -10.85 -12.16
C LYS A 153 -6.28 -11.63 -13.47
N ILE A 154 -6.30 -12.97 -13.39
CA ILE A 154 -6.43 -13.84 -14.56
C ILE A 154 -7.75 -13.58 -15.28
N LYS A 155 -8.87 -13.49 -14.55
CA LYS A 155 -10.19 -13.18 -15.12
C LYS A 155 -10.20 -11.82 -15.83
N GLU A 156 -9.60 -10.80 -15.21
CA GLU A 156 -9.45 -9.46 -15.82
C GLU A 156 -8.65 -9.56 -17.14
N ASN A 157 -7.49 -10.22 -17.12
CA ASN A 157 -6.67 -10.41 -18.33
C ASN A 157 -7.35 -11.29 -19.39
N SER A 158 -8.20 -12.25 -18.98
CA SER A 158 -8.93 -13.15 -19.86
C SER A 158 -9.98 -12.40 -20.71
N VAL A 159 -10.54 -11.32 -20.19
CA VAL A 159 -11.45 -10.47 -20.98
C VAL A 159 -10.70 -9.80 -22.13
N GLU A 160 -9.57 -9.18 -21.85
CA GLU A 160 -8.72 -8.53 -22.87
C GLU A 160 -8.14 -9.53 -23.88
N CYS A 161 -7.91 -10.77 -23.45
CA CYS A 161 -7.43 -11.85 -24.30
C CYS A 161 -8.41 -12.22 -25.44
N ARG A 162 -9.72 -11.97 -25.29
CA ARG A 162 -10.74 -12.38 -26.28
C ARG A 162 -10.70 -11.58 -27.57
N ILE A 163 -10.20 -10.34 -27.52
CA ILE A 163 -10.12 -9.45 -28.68
C ILE A 163 -8.84 -9.64 -29.50
N LEU A 164 -7.92 -10.50 -29.06
CA LEU A 164 -6.65 -10.75 -29.72
C LEU A 164 -6.78 -11.87 -30.75
N ARG A 165 -6.27 -11.64 -31.97
CA ARG A 165 -6.04 -12.72 -32.93
C ARG A 165 -4.67 -13.35 -32.64
N THR A 166 -4.65 -14.67 -32.52
CA THR A 166 -3.44 -15.44 -32.19
C THR A 166 -2.93 -16.16 -33.42
N LEU A 167 -1.64 -16.01 -33.70
CA LEU A 167 -0.90 -16.77 -34.71
C LEU A 167 0.11 -17.67 -33.97
N HIS A 168 0.15 -18.95 -34.32
CA HIS A 168 1.07 -19.92 -33.72
C HIS A 168 2.24 -20.17 -34.67
N SER A 169 3.46 -19.90 -34.21
CA SER A 169 4.69 -20.07 -35.00
C SER A 169 5.37 -21.42 -34.73
N GLY A 170 4.80 -22.29 -33.88
CA GLY A 170 5.43 -23.51 -33.39
C GLY A 170 6.30 -23.30 -32.15
N GLN A 171 6.75 -24.40 -31.54
CA GLN A 171 7.65 -24.41 -30.36
C GLN A 171 7.15 -23.56 -29.16
N GLY A 172 5.83 -23.49 -28.96
CA GLY A 172 5.24 -22.68 -27.89
C GLY A 172 5.35 -21.16 -28.10
N LYS A 173 5.73 -20.71 -29.30
CA LYS A 173 5.84 -19.30 -29.69
C LYS A 173 4.60 -18.84 -30.42
N TYR A 174 4.12 -17.67 -30.04
CA TYR A 174 2.89 -17.08 -30.55
C TYR A 174 3.11 -15.61 -30.87
N GLU A 175 2.36 -15.12 -31.86
CA GLU A 175 2.18 -13.72 -32.18
C GLU A 175 0.70 -13.32 -31.96
N MET A 176 0.49 -12.31 -31.12
CA MET A 176 -0.83 -11.81 -30.72
C MET A 176 -1.05 -10.47 -31.37
N LEU A 177 -1.93 -10.44 -32.37
CA LEU A 177 -2.31 -9.22 -33.06
C LEU A 177 -3.30 -8.44 -32.18
N GLY A 178 -2.82 -7.36 -31.56
CA GLY A 178 -3.64 -6.37 -30.88
C GLY A 178 -4.09 -5.26 -31.83
N MET A 179 -4.95 -4.35 -31.34
CA MET A 179 -5.48 -3.24 -32.14
C MET A 179 -4.40 -2.29 -32.69
N ASN A 180 -3.32 -2.06 -31.94
CA ASN A 180 -2.29 -1.07 -32.29
C ASN A 180 -0.94 -1.68 -32.64
N ARG A 181 -0.65 -2.89 -32.15
CA ARG A 181 0.65 -3.55 -32.25
C ARG A 181 0.49 -5.04 -31.99
N ALA A 182 1.30 -5.85 -32.68
CA ALA A 182 1.47 -7.26 -32.40
C ALA A 182 2.46 -7.49 -31.25
N TYR A 183 2.18 -8.49 -30.41
CA TYR A 183 3.07 -8.89 -29.32
C TYR A 183 3.47 -10.35 -29.46
N THR A 184 4.74 -10.62 -29.20
CA THR A 184 5.24 -12.00 -29.13
C THR A 184 5.13 -12.56 -27.72
N ALA A 185 4.80 -13.85 -27.60
CA ALA A 185 4.84 -14.59 -26.35
C ALA A 185 5.42 -15.99 -26.55
N ASN A 186 6.24 -16.44 -25.61
CA ASN A 186 6.74 -17.80 -25.53
C ASN A 186 6.20 -18.46 -24.26
N LEU A 187 5.36 -19.47 -24.43
CA LEU A 187 4.72 -20.18 -23.33
C LEU A 187 5.68 -21.11 -22.60
N ASN A 188 6.64 -21.71 -23.31
CA ASN A 188 7.64 -22.60 -22.71
C ASN A 188 8.55 -21.83 -21.75
N ASP A 189 9.02 -20.65 -22.19
CA ASP A 189 9.88 -19.78 -21.39
C ASP A 189 9.09 -18.90 -20.40
N LYS A 190 7.75 -18.93 -20.45
CA LYS A 190 6.85 -18.07 -19.66
C LYS A 190 7.17 -16.59 -19.83
N THR A 191 7.45 -16.18 -21.07
CA THR A 191 7.80 -14.80 -21.43
C THR A 191 6.77 -14.19 -22.38
N CYS A 192 6.59 -12.88 -22.25
CA CYS A 192 5.81 -12.08 -23.17
C CYS A 192 6.48 -10.73 -23.39
N GLU A 193 6.49 -10.23 -24.62
CA GLU A 193 7.06 -8.93 -24.99
C GLU A 193 6.46 -7.77 -24.19
N CYS A 194 5.22 -7.89 -23.70
CA CYS A 194 4.61 -6.85 -22.86
C CYS A 194 5.19 -6.77 -21.43
N GLY A 195 6.04 -7.73 -21.02
CA GLY A 195 6.74 -7.79 -19.73
C GLY A 195 5.87 -8.09 -18.50
N GLN A 196 4.55 -8.07 -18.63
CA GLN A 196 3.63 -8.21 -17.48
C GLN A 196 3.68 -9.59 -16.84
N MET A 197 3.88 -10.65 -17.65
CA MET A 197 3.97 -12.02 -17.14
C MET A 197 5.22 -12.21 -16.27
N GLN A 198 6.34 -11.66 -16.73
CA GLN A 198 7.63 -11.78 -16.06
C GLN A 198 7.66 -11.06 -14.71
N VAL A 199 7.16 -9.81 -14.68
CA VAL A 199 7.16 -8.96 -13.48
C VAL A 199 6.12 -9.41 -12.48
N SER A 200 4.93 -9.82 -12.94
CA SER A 200 3.84 -10.15 -12.03
C SER A 200 3.73 -11.62 -11.66
N GLY A 201 4.38 -12.53 -12.40
CA GLY A 201 4.25 -13.97 -12.20
C GLY A 201 2.89 -14.55 -12.59
N VAL A 202 2.04 -13.76 -13.27
CA VAL A 202 0.70 -14.16 -13.70
C VAL A 202 0.59 -13.97 -15.22
N PRO A 203 0.01 -14.91 -15.98
CA PRO A 203 -0.19 -14.75 -17.42
C PRO A 203 -0.89 -13.43 -17.78
N CYS A 204 -0.29 -12.67 -18.69
CA CYS A 204 -0.91 -11.48 -19.27
C CYS A 204 -1.96 -11.86 -20.32
N CYS A 205 -2.72 -10.89 -20.84
CA CYS A 205 -3.73 -11.14 -21.86
C CYS A 205 -3.16 -11.82 -23.13
N HIS A 206 -1.93 -11.48 -23.54
CA HIS A 206 -1.26 -12.12 -24.68
C HIS A 206 -0.89 -13.58 -24.39
N ALA A 207 -0.28 -13.85 -23.22
CA ALA A 207 0.06 -15.21 -22.81
C ALA A 207 -1.19 -16.08 -22.66
N LEU A 208 -2.27 -15.54 -22.07
CA LEU A 208 -3.56 -16.22 -22.01
C LEU A 208 -4.15 -16.53 -23.38
N ALA A 209 -3.91 -15.68 -24.39
CA ALA A 209 -4.37 -15.94 -25.76
C ALA A 209 -3.63 -17.13 -26.38
N GLY A 210 -2.31 -17.17 -26.20
CA GLY A 210 -1.49 -18.32 -26.55
C GLY A 210 -1.93 -19.59 -25.83
N ILE A 211 -2.13 -19.54 -24.51
CA ILE A 211 -2.60 -20.67 -23.70
C ILE A 211 -3.96 -21.17 -24.21
N ARG A 212 -4.92 -20.26 -24.42
CA ARG A 212 -6.24 -20.61 -24.96
C ARG A 212 -6.14 -21.30 -26.31
N HIS A 213 -5.27 -20.81 -27.20
CA HIS A 213 -5.02 -21.42 -28.49
C HIS A 213 -4.37 -22.80 -28.36
N HIS A 214 -3.33 -22.94 -27.51
CA HIS A 214 -2.62 -24.20 -27.27
C HIS A 214 -3.57 -25.32 -26.83
N PHE A 215 -4.32 -25.09 -25.74
CA PHE A 215 -5.21 -26.10 -25.20
C PHE A 215 -6.49 -26.29 -26.01
N GLY A 216 -6.99 -25.22 -26.65
CA GLY A 216 -8.16 -25.30 -27.53
C GLY A 216 -7.92 -26.12 -28.79
N VAL A 217 -6.71 -26.05 -29.37
CA VAL A 217 -6.35 -26.87 -30.54
C VAL A 217 -6.02 -28.31 -30.14
N ASN A 218 -5.36 -28.51 -29.01
CA ASN A 218 -4.93 -29.85 -28.57
C ASN A 218 -6.02 -30.63 -27.81
N GLY A 219 -7.23 -30.08 -27.65
CA GLY A 219 -8.34 -30.73 -26.92
C GLY A 219 -8.02 -31.10 -25.47
N SER A 220 -6.97 -30.50 -24.89
CA SER A 220 -6.40 -30.90 -23.62
C SER A 220 -6.95 -30.04 -22.48
N GLN A 221 -7.02 -30.60 -21.27
CA GLN A 221 -7.40 -29.83 -20.09
C GLN A 221 -6.36 -28.74 -19.82
N CYS A 222 -6.81 -27.49 -19.73
CA CYS A 222 -5.93 -26.35 -19.47
C CYS A 222 -5.47 -26.35 -18.02
N THR A 223 -4.16 -26.52 -17.79
CA THR A 223 -3.49 -26.40 -16.50
C THR A 223 -2.89 -25.01 -16.35
N LEU A 224 -3.75 -24.03 -16.03
CA LEU A 224 -3.32 -22.63 -15.95
C LEU A 224 -2.30 -22.38 -14.83
N GLU A 225 -2.35 -23.20 -13.78
CA GLU A 225 -1.44 -23.21 -12.63
C GLU A 225 0.03 -23.32 -13.06
N GLU A 226 0.32 -24.05 -14.14
CA GLU A 226 1.68 -24.23 -14.64
C GLU A 226 2.32 -22.92 -15.13
N TYR A 227 1.49 -21.97 -15.58
CA TYR A 227 1.93 -20.68 -16.10
C TYR A 227 1.95 -19.58 -15.02
N ILE A 228 1.55 -19.91 -13.79
CA ILE A 228 1.61 -19.01 -12.63
C ILE A 228 2.91 -19.29 -11.88
N ASP A 229 3.55 -18.23 -11.38
CA ASP A 229 4.75 -18.38 -10.59
C ASP A 229 4.49 -19.14 -9.28
N PRO A 230 5.33 -20.11 -8.88
CA PRO A 230 5.14 -20.88 -7.65
C PRO A 230 5.02 -20.04 -6.38
N ALA A 231 5.61 -18.84 -6.34
CA ALA A 231 5.49 -17.90 -5.22
C ALA A 231 4.06 -17.36 -5.03
N LEU A 232 3.19 -17.50 -6.05
CA LEU A 232 1.80 -17.07 -6.05
C LEU A 232 0.82 -18.24 -5.88
N SER A 233 1.29 -19.41 -5.43
CA SER A 233 0.47 -20.58 -5.14
C SER A 233 -0.15 -20.53 -3.73
N ASN A 234 -1.22 -21.30 -3.52
CA ASN A 234 -1.77 -21.54 -2.17
C ASN A 234 -0.69 -22.10 -1.22
N ALA A 235 0.17 -22.98 -1.72
CA ALA A 235 1.26 -23.57 -0.93
C ALA A 235 2.27 -22.51 -0.47
N ALA A 236 2.67 -21.59 -1.34
CA ALA A 236 3.54 -20.47 -0.95
C ALA A 236 2.87 -19.52 0.04
N TYR A 237 1.57 -19.28 -0.13
CA TYR A 237 0.78 -18.50 0.80
C TYR A 237 0.77 -19.12 2.19
N LEU A 238 0.47 -20.42 2.30
CA LEU A 238 0.47 -21.15 3.57
C LEU A 238 1.85 -21.11 4.24
N ARG A 239 2.94 -21.35 3.50
CA ARG A 239 4.30 -21.25 4.03
C ARG A 239 4.62 -19.88 4.62
N THR A 240 4.11 -18.80 4.00
CA THR A 240 4.31 -17.43 4.48
C THR A 240 3.69 -17.21 5.87
N TYR A 241 2.58 -17.88 6.16
CA TYR A 241 1.84 -17.75 7.42
C TYR A 241 1.99 -18.95 8.35
N ASP A 242 2.97 -19.82 8.12
CA ASP A 242 3.09 -21.06 8.90
C ASP A 242 3.74 -20.82 10.27
N CYS A 243 4.66 -19.87 10.35
CA CYS A 243 5.35 -19.48 11.59
C CYS A 243 4.45 -18.62 12.48
N MET A 244 3.61 -19.27 13.29
CA MET A 244 2.68 -18.58 14.19
C MET A 244 3.39 -17.90 15.36
N ILE A 245 2.99 -16.65 15.64
CA ILE A 245 3.37 -15.96 16.87
C ILE A 245 2.59 -16.58 18.02
N ARG A 246 3.28 -17.11 19.02
CA ARG A 246 2.64 -17.72 20.19
C ARG A 246 2.09 -16.65 21.15
N PRO A 247 1.01 -16.95 21.89
CA PRO A 247 0.54 -16.08 22.96
C PRO A 247 1.64 -15.95 24.04
N ILE A 248 1.67 -14.78 24.67
CA ILE A 248 2.54 -14.50 25.81
C ILE A 248 1.60 -14.21 26.99
N PRO A 249 1.87 -14.77 28.18
CA PRO A 249 1.10 -14.43 29.38
C PRO A 249 1.05 -12.93 29.63
N ASP A 250 0.05 -12.46 30.38
CA ASP A 250 -0.01 -11.05 30.74
C ASP A 250 1.15 -10.65 31.64
N LEU A 251 1.52 -9.37 31.62
CA LEU A 251 2.62 -8.84 32.43
C LEU A 251 2.41 -9.11 33.93
N CYS A 252 1.16 -9.16 34.40
CA CYS A 252 0.86 -9.40 35.82
C CYS A 252 1.29 -10.78 36.34
N VAL A 253 1.56 -11.75 35.47
CA VAL A 253 2.00 -13.10 35.85
C VAL A 253 3.48 -13.37 35.53
N TRP A 254 4.22 -12.35 35.06
CA TRP A 254 5.64 -12.51 34.78
C TRP A 254 6.42 -12.50 36.09
N GLY A 255 7.35 -13.45 36.25
CA GLY A 255 8.29 -13.42 37.36
C GLY A 255 9.31 -12.29 37.22
N ASP A 256 10.10 -12.08 38.27
CA ASP A 256 11.16 -11.08 38.26
C ASP A 256 12.17 -11.34 37.14
N HIS A 257 12.64 -10.27 36.51
CA HIS A 257 13.62 -10.34 35.44
C HIS A 257 14.95 -10.88 35.98
N VAL A 258 15.37 -12.05 35.48
CA VAL A 258 16.67 -12.64 35.82
C VAL A 258 17.71 -12.16 34.79
N GLY A 259 18.44 -11.10 35.12
CA GLY A 259 19.53 -10.58 34.29
C GLY A 259 19.87 -9.12 34.56
N ALA A 260 20.86 -8.60 33.82
CA ALA A 260 21.24 -7.20 33.92
C ALA A 260 20.05 -6.27 33.58
N PRO A 261 19.89 -5.13 34.28
CA PRO A 261 18.86 -4.15 33.96
C PRO A 261 19.01 -3.66 32.51
N ILE A 262 17.92 -3.74 31.74
CA ILE A 262 17.89 -3.20 30.39
C ILE A 262 17.83 -1.67 30.50
N GLN A 263 18.93 -1.01 30.16
CA GLN A 263 19.00 0.45 30.16
C GLN A 263 18.21 1.02 28.98
N PRO A 264 17.40 2.09 29.19
CA PRO A 264 16.69 2.73 28.09
C PRO A 264 17.68 3.31 27.07
N PRO A 265 17.32 3.37 25.77
CA PRO A 265 18.15 4.03 24.79
C PRO A 265 18.40 5.50 25.18
N PRO A 266 19.61 6.04 24.94
CA PRO A 266 19.90 7.45 25.22
C PRO A 266 18.90 8.37 24.50
N LEU A 267 18.09 9.11 25.28
CA LEU A 267 17.07 10.02 24.75
C LEU A 267 17.72 11.28 24.17
N LYS A 268 17.94 11.31 22.85
CA LYS A 268 18.27 12.55 22.14
C LYS A 268 17.00 13.34 21.82
N ARG A 269 16.65 14.33 22.65
CA ARG A 269 15.54 15.26 22.35
C ARG A 269 15.92 16.14 21.17
N LYS A 270 15.29 15.93 20.02
CA LYS A 270 15.37 16.89 18.91
C LYS A 270 14.62 18.18 19.31
N PRO A 271 15.12 19.37 18.95
CA PRO A 271 14.43 20.62 19.23
C PRO A 271 13.05 20.65 18.56
N GLY A 272 12.04 21.08 19.32
CA GLY A 272 10.66 21.25 18.87
C GLY A 272 9.67 20.18 19.37
N ARG A 273 8.38 20.53 19.38
CA ARG A 273 7.30 19.63 19.82
C ARG A 273 7.13 18.44 18.85
N PRO A 274 7.17 17.18 19.32
CA PRO A 274 6.85 16.03 18.50
C PRO A 274 5.47 16.18 17.87
N LYS A 275 5.41 16.12 16.54
CA LYS A 275 4.14 16.20 15.80
C LYS A 275 3.53 14.81 15.72
N LEU A 276 2.36 14.65 16.33
CA LEU A 276 1.56 13.40 16.26
C LEU A 276 0.97 13.16 14.87
N LEU A 277 0.78 14.22 14.09
CA LEU A 277 0.22 14.16 12.74
C LEU A 277 1.31 14.36 11.71
N ARG A 278 1.29 13.54 10.65
CA ARG A 278 2.13 13.77 9.48
C ARG A 278 1.75 15.10 8.80
N LYS A 279 2.73 15.76 8.20
CA LYS A 279 2.44 16.84 7.24
C LYS A 279 1.79 16.20 6.01
N ARG A 280 0.65 16.75 5.61
CA ARG A 280 -0.01 16.36 4.36
C ARG A 280 0.81 16.85 3.18
N GLU A 281 0.80 16.07 2.10
CA GLU A 281 1.40 16.50 0.84
C GLU A 281 0.51 17.53 0.15
N SER A 282 1.09 18.34 -0.74
CA SER A 282 0.36 19.41 -1.47
C SER A 282 -0.82 18.88 -2.28
N THR A 283 -0.77 17.61 -2.70
CA THR A 283 -1.83 16.94 -3.47
C THR A 283 -2.95 16.34 -2.62
N GLU A 284 -2.83 16.35 -1.29
CA GLU A 284 -3.89 15.85 -0.41
C GLU A 284 -4.95 16.92 -0.15
N LYS A 285 -6.23 16.51 -0.18
CA LYS A 285 -7.32 17.41 0.18
C LYS A 285 -7.03 18.05 1.55
N PRO A 286 -7.12 19.38 1.69
CA PRO A 286 -6.99 20.02 2.98
C PRO A 286 -8.04 19.47 3.95
N LYS A 287 -7.74 19.49 5.24
CA LYS A 287 -8.77 19.23 6.25
C LYS A 287 -9.79 20.36 6.07
N ALA A 288 -11.09 20.05 6.10
CA ALA A 288 -12.12 21.08 6.12
C ALA A 288 -11.68 22.14 7.13
N ALA A 289 -11.45 23.37 6.65
CA ALA A 289 -11.09 24.46 7.52
C ALA A 289 -12.19 24.51 8.58
N ARG A 290 -11.82 24.53 9.87
CA ARG A 290 -12.80 24.94 10.87
C ARG A 290 -13.09 26.40 10.55
N SER A 291 -14.14 26.65 9.78
CA SER A 291 -14.74 27.98 9.61
C SER A 291 -15.43 28.34 10.92
N GLY A 292 -14.64 28.48 11.98
CA GLY A 292 -15.09 29.02 13.24
C GLY A 292 -14.58 30.45 13.29
N SER A 293 -15.48 31.43 13.29
CA SER A 293 -15.09 32.78 13.66
C SER A 293 -14.49 32.74 15.06
N VAL A 294 -13.36 33.41 15.25
CA VAL A 294 -12.69 33.47 16.56
C VAL A 294 -13.63 34.21 17.51
N VAL A 295 -14.18 33.51 18.50
CA VAL A 295 -15.06 34.10 19.52
C VAL A 295 -14.20 34.50 20.73
N CYS A 296 -14.32 35.75 21.14
CA CYS A 296 -13.58 36.28 22.27
C CYS A 296 -14.05 35.63 23.58
N GLY A 297 -13.13 35.11 24.40
CA GLY A 297 -13.50 34.53 25.71
C GLY A 297 -13.96 35.57 26.75
N LYS A 298 -13.62 36.85 26.56
CA LYS A 298 -14.02 37.94 27.46
C LYS A 298 -15.42 38.48 27.14
N CYS A 299 -15.68 38.86 25.88
CA CYS A 299 -16.96 39.46 25.47
C CYS A 299 -17.89 38.53 24.67
N ARG A 300 -17.45 37.30 24.36
CA ARG A 300 -18.19 36.29 23.58
C ARG A 300 -18.61 36.74 22.17
N LEU A 301 -18.03 37.82 21.66
CA LEU A 301 -18.28 38.28 20.29
C LEU A 301 -17.34 37.59 19.29
N PRO A 302 -17.84 37.23 18.08
CA PRO A 302 -17.02 36.70 17.00
C PRO A 302 -16.11 37.78 16.38
N GLY A 303 -15.02 37.36 15.73
CA GLY A 303 -14.13 38.23 14.95
C GLY A 303 -12.83 38.66 15.66
N HIS A 304 -12.64 38.35 16.94
CA HIS A 304 -11.41 38.67 17.67
C HIS A 304 -11.18 37.74 18.88
N ASN A 305 -9.96 37.68 19.40
CA ASN A 305 -9.64 36.87 20.59
C ASN A 305 -9.53 37.73 21.86
N SER A 306 -9.47 37.09 23.03
CA SER A 306 -9.40 37.76 24.34
C SER A 306 -8.19 38.69 24.53
N ARG A 307 -7.14 38.55 23.72
CA ARG A 307 -5.93 39.40 23.78
C ARG A 307 -6.09 40.71 23.02
N THR A 308 -6.91 40.73 21.98
CA THR A 308 -7.19 41.92 21.16
C THR A 308 -8.58 42.52 21.47
N CYS A 309 -9.19 42.08 22.56
CA CYS A 309 -10.50 42.55 22.99
C CYS A 309 -10.36 43.93 23.63
N LYS A 310 -11.09 44.91 23.09
CA LYS A 310 -11.12 46.29 23.58
C LYS A 310 -12.15 46.53 24.70
N ALA A 311 -12.79 45.47 25.21
CA ALA A 311 -13.71 45.59 26.33
C ALA A 311 -12.90 45.81 27.62
N GLU A 312 -12.99 47.00 28.19
CA GLU A 312 -12.40 47.34 29.49
C GLU A 312 -13.27 46.76 30.62
N GLY A 313 -12.63 45.98 31.50
CA GLY A 313 -13.12 45.67 32.85
C GLY A 313 -14.52 45.06 33.00
N SER A 314 -14.63 43.73 32.96
CA SER A 314 -15.46 43.05 33.96
C SER A 314 -14.70 41.85 34.50
N SER A 315 -14.35 41.94 35.78
CA SER A 315 -13.74 40.88 36.56
C SER A 315 -14.78 39.78 36.77
N VAL A 316 -14.76 38.74 35.94
CA VAL A 316 -15.47 37.51 36.24
C VAL A 316 -14.52 36.59 37.01
N GLU A 317 -14.84 36.33 38.27
CA GLU A 317 -14.15 35.38 39.13
C GLU A 317 -13.90 34.06 38.41
N THR A 318 -12.63 33.69 38.31
CA THR A 318 -12.23 32.37 37.84
C THR A 318 -12.57 31.34 38.93
N LYS A 319 -13.76 30.72 38.88
CA LYS A 319 -13.95 29.44 39.57
C LYS A 319 -13.01 28.42 38.93
N LYS A 320 -11.86 28.17 39.58
CA LYS A 320 -11.00 27.01 39.34
C LYS A 320 -11.83 25.76 39.64
N THR A 321 -12.48 25.22 38.62
CA THR A 321 -12.96 23.83 38.68
C THR A 321 -11.74 22.93 38.47
N SER A 322 -11.17 22.48 39.58
CA SER A 322 -10.28 21.33 39.63
C SER A 322 -11.00 20.13 39.04
N LYS A 323 -10.68 19.77 37.79
CA LYS A 323 -11.05 18.47 37.24
C LYS A 323 -10.24 17.41 37.98
N LYS A 324 -10.83 16.83 39.03
CA LYS A 324 -10.45 15.53 39.55
C LYS A 324 -10.58 14.52 38.40
N ASN A 325 -9.51 13.80 38.11
CA ASN A 325 -9.57 12.60 37.28
C ASN A 325 -10.49 11.59 37.98
N PRO A 326 -11.46 10.95 37.29
CA PRO A 326 -12.14 9.81 37.86
C PRO A 326 -11.17 8.63 37.84
N VAL A 327 -10.84 8.16 39.04
CA VAL A 327 -10.35 6.80 39.29
C VAL A 327 -11.47 5.85 38.89
N VAL A 328 -11.19 4.93 37.96
CA VAL A 328 -12.07 3.79 37.67
C VAL A 328 -11.41 2.60 38.34
N THR A 329 -11.94 2.22 39.50
CA THR A 329 -11.75 0.89 40.09
C THR A 329 -12.71 -0.07 39.42
N GLU A 330 -12.21 -1.28 39.17
CA GLU A 330 -12.96 -2.44 38.74
C GLU A 330 -13.97 -2.84 39.82
N ASP A 331 -15.19 -3.20 39.42
CA ASP A 331 -15.84 -4.40 39.96
C ASP A 331 -16.97 -4.87 39.04
N GLU A 332 -17.03 -6.20 38.91
CA GLU A 332 -17.95 -6.97 38.08
C GLU A 332 -19.37 -6.99 38.65
N SER A 333 -20.38 -7.05 37.77
CA SER A 333 -21.48 -8.01 37.93
C SER A 333 -22.37 -8.10 36.68
N ALA A 334 -22.84 -9.32 36.48
CA ALA A 334 -23.44 -9.91 35.30
C ALA A 334 -24.82 -9.39 34.84
N ALA A 335 -25.12 -9.78 33.59
CA ALA A 335 -26.35 -10.46 33.13
C ALA A 335 -27.29 -9.72 32.17
N SER A 336 -27.30 -10.22 30.91
CA SER A 336 -28.45 -10.40 29.99
C SER A 336 -29.26 -9.14 29.58
N SER A 337 -29.81 -8.93 28.39
CA SER A 337 -30.29 -9.83 27.33
C SER A 337 -30.76 -8.97 26.12
N SER A 338 -30.82 -9.59 24.95
CA SER A 338 -31.77 -9.35 23.84
C SER A 338 -31.67 -8.12 22.90
N LYS A 339 -31.34 -8.45 21.64
CA LYS A 339 -31.96 -8.05 20.36
C LYS A 339 -32.83 -6.77 20.33
N SER A 340 -32.52 -5.84 19.42
CA SER A 340 -33.33 -5.63 18.20
C SER A 340 -32.87 -4.45 17.34
N SER A 341 -32.60 -4.77 16.08
CA SER A 341 -32.46 -3.88 14.95
C SER A 341 -33.79 -3.20 14.58
N LYS A 342 -33.83 -1.87 14.46
CA LYS A 342 -34.91 -1.16 13.75
C LYS A 342 -34.36 -0.26 12.64
N LYS A 343 -34.50 -0.81 11.44
CA LYS A 343 -34.54 -0.16 10.12
C LYS A 343 -35.64 0.91 10.13
N ARG A 344 -35.38 2.12 9.65
CA ARG A 344 -36.41 3.11 9.34
C ARG A 344 -36.27 3.53 7.88
N GLN A 345 -37.11 2.91 7.04
CA GLN A 345 -37.55 3.46 5.76
C GLN A 345 -38.50 4.63 6.05
N ARG A 346 -38.45 5.67 5.22
CA ARG A 346 -39.63 6.48 4.90
C ARG A 346 -39.57 6.86 3.42
N LEU A 347 -40.63 6.42 2.74
CA LEU A 347 -41.19 6.90 1.46
C LEU A 347 -41.46 8.43 1.59
N GLN A 348 -41.53 9.23 0.53
CA GLN A 348 -42.11 9.05 -0.81
C GLN A 348 -41.13 9.40 -1.93
#